data_AF-A0A9P6SFF2-F1
#
_entry.id   AF-A0A9P6SFF2-F1
#
_cell.length_a   1.000
_cell.length_b   1.000
_cell.length_c   1.000
_cell.angle_alpha   90.00
_cell.angle_beta   90.00
_cell.angle_gamma   90.00
#
_symmetry.space_group_name_H-M   'P 1'
#
loop_
_entity.id
_entity.type
_entity.pdbx_description
1 polymer ?
#
loop_
_entity_poly.entity_id
_entity_poly.type
_entity_poly.pdbx_seq_one_letter_code
_entity_poly.pdbx_strand_id
1 'polypeptide(L)'
;MATTTSESRPVPPSGIPSLEGAPTGGDISKATYTRTDRGVESQDALLEDPFQLYRFFVAHNDKPQMHILITGTHVEKRSKEKRKGDGSVSTVYSKAKVCDFKIDLDLSSFISPYGTIKTLPDPKTSNKLSLREVIEQHITEENPFKEMHMKKKVSWDYEDLTRAIVHAIRSVNYRYKIEISYPTSNNRVIVHSASPLAQFMRSAWTKTFCGLSLVGIVFYPLREYYKVVKDKNIQSEFHMTISTADFMRNSYWKIVDQVQFKNE
;
A
#
# COMPACT_ATOMS: atom_id res chain seq x y z
N MET A 1 16.30 -34.44 -16.91
CA MET A 1 15.49 -34.86 -15.75
C MET A 1 15.42 -33.67 -14.81
N ALA A 2 14.29 -32.95 -14.77
CA ALA A 2 14.09 -31.80 -13.91
C ALA A 2 13.04 -32.15 -12.87
N THR A 3 13.44 -32.10 -11.60
CA THR A 3 12.65 -32.46 -10.43
C THR A 3 11.74 -31.30 -10.06
N THR A 4 10.43 -31.45 -10.22
CA THR A 4 9.43 -30.45 -9.82
C THR A 4 9.13 -30.63 -8.33
N THR A 5 9.62 -29.72 -7.49
CA THR A 5 9.33 -29.68 -6.05
C THR A 5 7.89 -29.25 -5.83
N SER A 6 7.05 -30.18 -5.35
CA SER A 6 5.66 -29.97 -4.96
C SER A 6 5.59 -29.17 -3.65
N GLU A 7 5.41 -27.85 -3.75
CA GLU A 7 5.11 -26.98 -2.62
C GLU A 7 3.66 -27.19 -2.16
N SER A 8 3.48 -27.75 -0.96
CA SER A 8 2.17 -28.04 -0.36
C SER A 8 1.38 -26.74 -0.12
N ARG A 9 0.23 -26.61 -0.79
CA ARG A 9 -0.63 -25.42 -0.72
C ARG A 9 -1.55 -25.44 0.51
N PRO A 10 -1.87 -24.27 1.09
CA PRO A 10 -2.59 -24.18 2.35
C PRO A 10 -4.07 -24.51 2.23
N VAL A 11 -4.57 -25.24 3.23
CA VAL A 11 -5.98 -25.56 3.45
C VAL A 11 -6.72 -24.28 3.89
N PRO A 12 -7.91 -23.97 3.34
CA PRO A 12 -8.69 -22.81 3.78
C PRO A 12 -9.08 -22.92 5.26
N PRO A 13 -9.13 -21.80 6.01
CA PRO A 13 -9.48 -21.79 7.42
C PRO A 13 -10.90 -22.31 7.67
N SER A 14 -11.05 -23.07 8.76
CA SER A 14 -12.30 -23.62 9.25
C SER A 14 -13.34 -22.53 9.51
N GLY A 15 -14.46 -22.56 8.77
CA GLY A 15 -15.55 -21.59 8.88
C GLY A 15 -16.24 -21.21 7.57
N ILE A 16 -15.69 -21.63 6.42
CA ILE A 16 -16.35 -21.48 5.11
C ILE A 16 -17.29 -22.68 4.91
N PRO A 17 -18.59 -22.49 4.62
CA PRO A 17 -19.46 -23.60 4.25
C PRO A 17 -18.88 -24.30 3.01
N SER A 18 -18.48 -25.57 3.17
CA SER A 18 -18.09 -26.42 2.06
C SER A 18 -19.33 -26.72 1.21
N LEU A 19 -19.30 -26.31 -0.05
CA LEU A 19 -20.24 -26.80 -1.05
C LEU A 19 -19.71 -28.13 -1.58
N GLU A 20 -20.49 -29.20 -1.39
CA GLU A 20 -20.32 -30.43 -2.16
C GLU A 20 -20.28 -30.09 -3.65
N GLY A 21 -19.17 -30.44 -4.31
CA GLY A 21 -18.99 -30.30 -5.76
C GLY A 21 -18.05 -29.18 -6.25
N ALA A 22 -17.33 -28.46 -5.39
CA ALA A 22 -16.29 -27.54 -5.86
C ALA A 22 -15.04 -28.32 -6.33
N PRO A 23 -14.52 -28.07 -7.56
CA PRO A 23 -13.28 -28.69 -7.99
C PRO A 23 -12.13 -28.21 -7.10
N THR A 24 -11.40 -29.17 -6.56
CA THR A 24 -10.19 -28.98 -5.77
C THR A 24 -9.18 -28.14 -6.55
N GLY A 25 -9.10 -26.85 -6.24
CA GLY A 25 -8.05 -25.94 -6.75
C GLY A 25 -8.49 -24.75 -7.60
N GLY A 26 -9.78 -24.42 -7.70
CA GLY A 26 -10.25 -23.21 -8.39
C GLY A 26 -10.10 -21.92 -7.57
N ASP A 27 -9.85 -20.79 -8.25
CA ASP A 27 -9.94 -19.45 -7.65
C ASP A 27 -11.26 -19.31 -6.87
N ILE A 28 -11.16 -18.95 -5.59
CA ILE A 28 -12.30 -18.82 -4.67
C ILE A 28 -13.30 -17.75 -5.18
N SER A 29 -12.84 -16.83 -6.03
CA SER A 29 -13.66 -15.85 -6.74
C SER A 29 -13.57 -16.05 -8.25
N LYS A 30 -14.72 -15.95 -8.93
CA LYS A 30 -14.82 -16.02 -10.40
C LYS A 30 -14.66 -14.65 -11.08
N ALA A 31 -14.49 -13.58 -10.29
CA ALA A 31 -14.48 -12.22 -10.80
C ALA A 31 -13.17 -11.87 -11.53
N THR A 32 -13.28 -11.11 -12.60
CA THR A 32 -12.16 -10.56 -13.36
C THR A 32 -11.49 -9.44 -12.58
N TYR A 33 -10.16 -9.42 -12.52
CA TYR A 33 -9.41 -8.40 -11.81
C TYR A 33 -8.13 -8.01 -12.53
N THR A 34 -7.59 -6.85 -12.16
CA THR A 34 -6.28 -6.36 -12.59
C THR A 34 -5.37 -6.24 -11.38
N ARG A 35 -4.13 -6.71 -11.51
CA ARG A 35 -3.10 -6.56 -10.48
C ARG A 35 -2.22 -5.36 -10.78
N THR A 36 -1.97 -4.56 -9.75
CA THR A 36 -1.10 -3.39 -9.76
C THR A 36 -0.09 -3.50 -8.62
N ASP A 37 0.97 -2.69 -8.62
CA ASP A 37 1.95 -2.66 -7.51
C ASP A 37 1.31 -2.31 -6.17
N ARG A 38 0.19 -1.57 -6.20
CA ARG A 38 -0.54 -1.19 -4.99
C ARG A 38 -1.47 -2.32 -4.50
N GLY A 39 -1.84 -3.24 -5.38
CA GLY A 39 -2.67 -4.40 -5.06
C GLY A 39 -3.67 -4.74 -6.16
N VAL A 40 -4.85 -5.24 -5.79
CA VAL A 40 -5.82 -5.81 -6.72
C VAL A 40 -6.99 -4.85 -6.93
N GLU A 41 -7.40 -4.67 -8.18
CA GLU A 41 -8.56 -3.84 -8.56
C GLU A 41 -9.53 -4.65 -9.43
N SER A 42 -10.83 -4.56 -9.17
CA SER A 42 -11.87 -5.21 -9.99
C SER A 42 -13.05 -4.27 -10.25
N GLN A 43 -13.72 -4.52 -11.38
CA GLN A 43 -14.91 -3.81 -11.88
C GLN A 43 -15.99 -4.80 -12.34
N ASP A 44 -15.86 -6.07 -11.96
CA ASP A 44 -16.73 -7.14 -12.45
C ASP A 44 -18.14 -7.02 -11.87
N ALA A 45 -19.17 -7.15 -12.72
CA ALA A 45 -20.57 -7.13 -12.32
C ALA A 45 -20.93 -8.27 -11.37
N LEU A 46 -20.16 -9.37 -11.39
CA LEU A 46 -20.32 -10.46 -10.42
C LEU A 46 -20.11 -10.00 -8.96
N LEU A 47 -19.40 -8.89 -8.74
CA LEU A 47 -19.15 -8.33 -7.41
C LEU A 47 -20.31 -7.49 -6.87
N GLU A 48 -21.42 -7.39 -7.60
CA GLU A 48 -22.69 -6.86 -7.08
C GLU A 48 -23.43 -7.88 -6.18
N ASP A 49 -23.03 -9.16 -6.21
CA ASP A 49 -23.51 -10.17 -5.25
C ASP A 49 -22.71 -10.10 -3.93
N PRO A 50 -23.37 -9.96 -2.76
CA PRO A 50 -22.69 -9.91 -1.45
C PRO A 50 -21.76 -11.10 -1.21
N PHE A 51 -22.14 -12.29 -1.66
CA PHE A 51 -21.35 -13.50 -1.44
C PHE A 51 -20.09 -13.53 -2.32
N GLN A 52 -20.19 -13.11 -3.58
CA GLN A 52 -19.04 -13.00 -4.47
C GLN A 52 -18.08 -11.91 -4.02
N LEU A 53 -18.59 -10.78 -3.56
CA LEU A 53 -17.79 -9.68 -3.04
C LEU A 53 -17.00 -10.09 -1.79
N TYR A 54 -17.64 -10.79 -0.86
CA TYR A 54 -16.97 -11.37 0.30
C TYR A 54 -15.86 -12.36 -0.11
N ARG A 55 -16.18 -13.31 -1.01
CA ARG A 55 -15.21 -14.28 -1.52
C ARG A 55 -14.04 -13.61 -2.23
N PHE A 56 -14.29 -12.54 -2.96
CA PHE A 56 -13.27 -11.77 -3.64
C PHE A 56 -12.28 -11.14 -2.64
N PHE A 57 -12.77 -10.54 -1.56
CA PHE A 57 -11.90 -10.01 -0.51
C PHE A 57 -11.09 -11.11 0.19
N VAL A 58 -11.71 -12.25 0.50
CA VAL A 58 -10.99 -13.39 1.11
C VAL A 58 -9.94 -13.95 0.17
N ALA A 59 -10.26 -14.13 -1.12
CA ALA A 59 -9.35 -14.66 -2.13
C ALA A 59 -8.13 -13.76 -2.37
N HIS A 60 -8.32 -12.44 -2.33
CA HIS A 60 -7.27 -11.44 -2.52
C HIS A 60 -6.75 -10.85 -1.21
N ASN A 61 -6.93 -11.57 -0.11
CA ASN A 61 -6.30 -11.25 1.17
C ASN A 61 -4.87 -11.80 1.24
N ASP A 62 -4.12 -11.69 0.14
CA ASP A 62 -2.75 -12.13 0.04
C ASP A 62 -1.80 -11.21 0.82
N LYS A 63 -0.70 -11.79 1.31
CA LYS A 63 0.31 -11.11 2.12
C LYS A 63 0.81 -9.82 1.43
N PRO A 64 0.78 -8.66 2.11
CA PRO A 64 1.37 -7.44 1.56
C PRO A 64 2.89 -7.54 1.56
N GLN A 65 3.52 -6.68 0.77
CA GLN A 65 4.98 -6.49 0.77
C GLN A 65 5.31 -5.24 1.56
N MET A 66 6.41 -5.27 2.31
CA MET A 66 6.82 -4.17 3.17
C MET A 66 8.33 -4.05 3.20
N HIS A 67 8.80 -2.81 3.13
CA HIS A 67 10.21 -2.48 3.24
C HIS A 67 10.42 -1.45 4.36
N ILE A 68 11.62 -1.43 4.93
CA ILE A 68 12.13 -0.28 5.69
C ILE A 68 13.08 0.48 4.80
N LEU A 69 12.73 1.73 4.51
CA LEU A 69 13.60 2.64 3.81
C LEU A 69 14.17 3.67 4.78
N ILE A 70 15.48 3.57 5.02
CA ILE A 70 16.24 4.45 5.92
C ILE A 70 17.10 5.37 5.05
N THR A 71 16.93 6.67 5.21
CA THR A 71 17.67 7.69 4.44
C THR A 71 18.37 8.66 5.37
N GLY A 72 19.69 8.77 5.24
CA GLY A 72 20.49 9.81 5.88
C GLY A 72 20.70 10.97 4.91
N THR A 73 20.37 12.20 5.34
CA THR A 73 20.64 13.39 4.53
C THR A 73 21.26 14.52 5.33
N HIS A 74 22.15 15.28 4.70
CA HIS A 74 22.67 16.54 5.20
C HIS A 74 22.45 17.69 4.20
N VAL A 75 22.75 18.91 4.63
CA VAL A 75 22.63 20.12 3.79
C VAL A 75 23.99 20.74 3.61
N GLU A 76 24.47 20.79 2.37
CA GLU A 76 25.70 21.46 1.97
C GLU A 76 25.43 22.88 1.48
N LYS A 77 26.39 23.77 1.66
CA LYS A 77 26.42 25.06 0.95
C LYS A 77 27.28 24.91 -0.29
N ARG A 78 26.69 25.07 -1.46
CA ARG A 78 27.39 25.08 -2.76
C ARG A 78 27.49 26.50 -3.29
N SER A 79 28.69 26.93 -3.64
CA SER A 79 28.90 28.15 -4.41
C SER A 79 28.82 27.83 -5.91
N LYS A 80 28.12 28.67 -6.67
CA LYS A 80 28.22 28.71 -8.13
C LYS A 80 28.63 30.10 -8.55
N GLU A 81 29.68 30.19 -9.34
CA GLU A 81 30.05 31.42 -10.01
C GLU A 81 29.12 31.65 -11.21
N LYS A 82 28.46 32.80 -11.23
CA LYS A 82 27.71 33.28 -12.39
C LYS A 82 28.48 34.46 -12.97
N ARG A 83 28.93 34.33 -14.23
CA ARG A 83 29.36 35.48 -15.02
C ARG A 83 28.13 36.29 -15.42
N LYS A 84 28.14 37.56 -15.05
CA LYS A 84 27.15 38.54 -15.53
C LYS A 84 27.59 39.04 -16.91
N GLY A 85 26.64 39.63 -17.65
CA GLY A 85 26.88 40.14 -19.01
C GLY A 85 27.91 41.27 -19.10
N ASP A 86 28.30 41.87 -17.96
CA ASP A 86 29.34 42.90 -17.83
C ASP A 86 30.76 42.34 -17.65
N GLY A 87 30.93 41.01 -17.66
CA GLY A 87 32.22 40.34 -17.40
C GLY A 87 32.55 40.14 -15.92
N SER A 88 31.74 40.67 -14.99
CA SER A 88 31.92 40.44 -13.56
C SER A 88 31.47 39.03 -13.13
N VAL A 89 32.20 38.44 -12.19
CA VAL A 89 31.89 37.12 -11.61
C VAL A 89 31.19 37.34 -10.27
N SER A 90 29.99 36.79 -10.11
CA SER A 90 29.24 36.81 -8.86
C SER A 90 29.09 35.40 -8.30
N THR A 91 29.52 35.19 -7.07
CA THR A 91 29.36 33.92 -6.37
C THR A 91 27.99 33.84 -5.71
N VAL A 92 27.15 32.91 -6.15
CA VAL A 92 25.84 32.63 -5.55
C VAL A 92 25.96 31.39 -4.67
N TYR A 93 25.61 31.53 -3.40
CA TYR A 93 25.52 30.41 -2.46
C TYR A 93 24.12 29.77 -2.53
N SER A 94 24.07 28.45 -2.66
CA SER A 94 22.83 27.67 -2.60
C SER A 94 22.96 26.55 -1.57
N LYS A 95 21.88 26.26 -0.84
CA LYS A 95 21.79 25.09 0.04
C LYS A 95 21.33 23.89 -0.78
N ALA A 96 22.06 22.78 -0.73
CA ALA A 96 21.70 21.54 -1.42
C ALA A 96 21.52 20.41 -0.40
N LYS A 97 20.39 19.69 -0.45
CA LYS A 97 20.18 18.46 0.34
C LYS A 97 20.94 17.32 -0.35
N VAL A 98 21.90 16.73 0.35
CA VAL A 98 22.69 15.58 -0.13
C VAL A 98 22.26 14.34 0.63
N CYS A 99 22.14 13.22 -0.08
CA CYS A 99 21.80 11.92 0.49
C CYS A 99 23.09 11.16 0.79
N ASP A 100 23.37 10.97 2.07
CA ASP A 100 24.56 10.28 2.53
C ASP A 100 24.40 8.79 2.31
N PHE A 101 23.38 8.19 2.91
CA PHE A 101 23.08 6.77 2.75
C PHE A 101 21.60 6.52 2.55
N LYS A 102 21.31 5.42 1.86
CA LYS A 102 19.96 4.91 1.61
C LYS A 102 19.99 3.39 1.78
N ILE A 103 19.33 2.91 2.81
CA ILE A 103 19.25 1.49 3.16
C ILE A 103 17.81 1.03 2.90
N ASP A 104 17.66 -0.06 2.17
CA ASP A 104 16.37 -0.69 1.89
C ASP A 104 16.40 -2.12 2.43
N LEU A 105 15.55 -2.40 3.42
CA LEU A 105 15.44 -3.71 4.06
C LEU A 105 14.06 -4.29 3.78
N ASP A 106 14.01 -5.41 3.06
CA ASP A 106 12.77 -6.15 2.83
C ASP A 106 12.34 -6.90 4.10
N LEU A 107 11.10 -6.69 4.50
CA LEU A 107 10.46 -7.32 5.66
C LEU A 107 9.37 -8.31 5.28
N SER A 108 9.11 -8.49 3.99
CA SER A 108 7.98 -9.26 3.48
C SER A 108 8.01 -10.72 3.95
N SER A 109 9.20 -11.26 4.25
CA SER A 109 9.37 -12.62 4.82
C SER A 109 8.88 -12.75 6.25
N PHE A 110 8.90 -11.67 7.04
CA PHE A 110 8.51 -11.68 8.45
C PHE A 110 7.02 -11.40 8.66
N ILE A 111 6.28 -11.02 7.62
CA ILE A 111 4.84 -10.81 7.70
C ILE A 111 4.14 -12.17 7.71
N SER A 112 3.17 -12.35 8.61
CA SER A 112 2.30 -13.53 8.63
C SER A 112 1.69 -13.78 7.23
N PRO A 113 1.65 -15.04 6.76
CA PRO A 113 1.02 -15.37 5.47
C PRO A 113 -0.49 -15.09 5.47
N TYR A 114 -1.12 -15.06 6.65
CA TYR A 114 -2.57 -14.87 6.80
C TYR A 114 -2.87 -13.57 7.56
N GLY A 115 -3.79 -12.78 7.00
CA GLY A 115 -4.33 -11.57 7.61
C GLY A 115 -5.77 -11.76 8.09
N THR A 116 -6.14 -11.12 9.19
CA THR A 116 -7.52 -11.14 9.70
C THR A 116 -8.29 -9.95 9.15
N ILE A 117 -9.37 -10.21 8.39
CA ILE A 117 -10.25 -9.14 7.92
C ILE A 117 -11.12 -8.66 9.09
N LYS A 118 -11.03 -7.36 9.38
CA LYS A 118 -11.78 -6.67 10.42
C LYS A 118 -12.48 -5.45 9.82
N THR A 119 -13.63 -5.13 10.39
CA THR A 119 -14.27 -3.85 10.15
C THR A 119 -13.82 -2.83 11.17
N LEU A 120 -13.52 -1.61 10.69
CA LEU A 120 -13.24 -0.49 11.56
C LEU A 120 -14.55 0.23 11.89
N PRO A 121 -14.70 0.78 13.10
CA PRO A 121 -15.89 1.53 13.47
C PRO A 121 -16.01 2.79 12.63
N ASP A 122 -17.23 3.12 12.20
CA ASP A 122 -17.46 4.34 11.44
C ASP A 122 -17.14 5.56 12.32
N PRO A 123 -16.31 6.52 11.86
CA PRO A 123 -15.89 7.66 12.67
C PRO A 123 -17.04 8.62 13.00
N LYS A 124 -18.15 8.54 12.26
CA LYS A 124 -19.34 9.39 12.46
C LYS A 124 -20.40 8.73 13.34
N THR A 125 -20.53 7.41 13.25
CA THR A 125 -21.64 6.67 13.86
C THR A 125 -21.19 5.86 15.08
N SER A 126 -19.87 5.71 15.29
CA SER A 126 -19.24 4.84 16.30
C SER A 126 -19.74 3.39 16.31
N ASN A 127 -20.55 3.01 15.31
CA ASN A 127 -21.14 1.71 15.20
C ASN A 127 -20.14 0.78 14.50
N LYS A 128 -19.97 -0.42 15.06
CA LYS A 128 -19.11 -1.46 14.50
C LYS A 128 -19.98 -2.43 13.72
N LEU A 129 -20.17 -2.13 12.45
CA LEU A 129 -20.90 -3.00 11.53
C LEU A 129 -20.11 -4.29 11.28
N SER A 130 -20.82 -5.41 11.14
CA SER A 130 -20.19 -6.66 10.73
C SER A 130 -19.70 -6.57 9.27
N LEU A 131 -18.69 -7.35 8.89
CA LEU A 131 -18.17 -7.34 7.51
C LEU A 131 -19.28 -7.60 6.48
N ARG A 132 -20.21 -8.49 6.82
CA ARG A 132 -21.39 -8.79 6.00
C ARG A 132 -22.30 -7.58 5.84
N GLU A 133 -22.63 -6.89 6.94
CA GLU A 133 -23.45 -5.67 6.88
C GLU A 133 -22.79 -4.57 6.04
N VAL A 134 -21.47 -4.38 6.15
CA VAL A 134 -20.75 -3.38 5.35
C VAL A 134 -20.80 -3.72 3.85
N ILE A 135 -20.69 -5.01 3.51
CA ILE A 135 -20.82 -5.50 2.13
C ILE A 135 -22.25 -5.32 1.61
N GLU A 136 -23.25 -5.74 2.37
CA GLU A 136 -24.67 -5.59 2.01
C GLU A 136 -25.03 -4.11 1.84
N GLN A 137 -24.59 -3.24 2.75
CA GLN A 137 -24.80 -1.80 2.66
C GLN A 137 -24.11 -1.19 1.43
N HIS A 138 -22.95 -1.70 1.02
CA HIS A 138 -22.28 -1.24 -0.19
C HIS A 138 -23.07 -1.64 -1.44
N ILE A 139 -23.69 -2.81 -1.45
CA ILE A 139 -24.44 -3.32 -2.60
C ILE A 139 -25.77 -2.59 -2.76
N THR A 140 -26.50 -2.38 -1.66
CA THR A 140 -27.77 -1.64 -1.64
C THR A 140 -27.61 -0.16 -2.04
N GLU A 141 -26.41 0.40 -1.95
CA GLU A 141 -26.16 1.79 -2.34
C GLU A 141 -26.24 1.97 -3.87
N GLU A 142 -27.18 2.80 -4.35
CA GLU A 142 -27.39 3.02 -5.79
C GLU A 142 -26.39 3.98 -6.45
N ASN A 143 -25.31 4.37 -5.75
CA ASN A 143 -24.33 5.30 -6.30
C ASN A 143 -23.52 4.64 -7.44
N PRO A 144 -23.55 5.17 -8.68
CA PRO A 144 -22.81 4.61 -9.80
C PRO A 144 -21.29 4.67 -9.60
N PHE A 145 -20.78 5.61 -8.79
CA PHE A 145 -19.35 5.80 -8.52
C PHE A 145 -18.92 5.24 -7.16
N LYS A 146 -19.69 4.33 -6.56
CA LYS A 146 -19.31 3.68 -5.31
C LYS A 146 -18.05 2.84 -5.47
N GLU A 147 -17.18 2.90 -4.46
CA GLU A 147 -15.97 2.09 -4.38
C GLU A 147 -15.84 1.51 -2.98
N MET A 148 -15.45 0.25 -2.91
CA MET A 148 -15.14 -0.46 -1.67
C MET A 148 -13.67 -0.82 -1.64
N HIS A 149 -12.99 -0.40 -0.57
CA HIS A 149 -11.54 -0.60 -0.43
C HIS A 149 -11.29 -1.42 0.82
N MET A 150 -10.57 -2.52 0.67
CA MET A 150 -9.97 -3.26 1.79
C MET A 150 -8.49 -2.88 1.87
N LYS A 151 -8.09 -2.24 2.98
CA LYS A 151 -6.70 -1.88 3.23
C LYS A 151 -6.01 -2.96 4.04
N LYS A 152 -4.91 -3.50 3.56
CA LYS A 152 -4.05 -4.42 4.29
C LYS A 152 -3.07 -3.61 5.12
N LYS A 153 -3.10 -3.78 6.44
CA LYS A 153 -2.22 -3.11 7.38
C LYS A 153 -1.38 -4.13 8.11
N VAL A 154 -0.08 -3.91 8.10
CA VAL A 154 0.85 -4.66 8.93
C VAL A 154 0.84 -4.06 10.33
N SER A 155 0.54 -4.88 11.32
CA SER A 155 0.51 -4.55 12.74
C SER A 155 1.89 -4.84 13.31
N TRP A 156 2.60 -3.77 13.67
CA TRP A 156 3.94 -3.83 14.25
C TRP A 156 4.22 -2.57 15.07
N ASP A 157 5.23 -2.63 15.92
CA ASP A 157 5.67 -1.49 16.72
C ASP A 157 6.66 -0.62 15.93
N TYR A 158 6.10 0.21 15.06
CA TYR A 158 6.86 1.13 14.21
C TYR A 158 7.61 2.17 15.02
N GLU A 159 7.11 2.58 16.18
CA GLU A 159 7.70 3.65 16.99
C GLU A 159 8.98 3.14 17.66
N ASP A 160 8.92 1.98 18.31
CA ASP A 160 10.09 1.38 18.93
C ASP A 160 11.13 0.95 17.90
N LEU A 161 10.70 0.46 16.73
CA LEU A 161 11.61 0.14 15.63
C LEU A 161 12.33 1.38 15.11
N THR A 162 11.59 2.47 14.87
CA THR A 162 12.17 3.75 14.44
C THR A 162 13.19 4.24 15.47
N ARG A 163 12.84 4.18 16.76
CA ARG A 163 13.74 4.58 17.86
C ARG A 163 15.01 3.74 17.89
N ALA A 164 14.88 2.41 17.76
CA ALA A 164 16.02 1.50 17.78
C ALA A 164 16.96 1.69 16.58
N ILE A 165 16.42 1.86 15.37
CA ILE A 165 17.21 2.16 14.16
C ILE A 165 17.93 3.50 14.30
N VAL A 166 17.21 4.54 14.74
CA VAL A 166 17.82 5.87 14.96
C VAL A 166 18.95 5.76 15.98
N HIS A 167 18.74 5.07 17.10
CA HIS A 167 19.78 4.87 18.11
C HIS A 167 21.01 4.15 17.54
N ALA A 168 20.81 3.09 16.75
CA ALA A 168 21.91 2.37 16.08
C ALA A 168 22.72 3.30 15.17
N ILE A 169 22.07 4.11 14.33
CA ILE A 169 22.74 5.07 13.44
C ILE A 169 23.44 6.18 14.22
N ARG A 170 22.86 6.65 15.33
CA ARG A 170 23.50 7.66 16.19
C ARG A 170 24.74 7.12 16.90
N SER A 171 24.80 5.83 17.19
CA SER A 171 25.96 5.20 17.85
C SER A 171 27.24 5.26 17.03
N VAL A 172 27.14 5.36 15.69
CA VAL A 172 28.28 5.56 14.78
C VAL A 172 28.62 7.04 14.55
N ASN A 173 28.14 7.93 15.44
CA ASN A 173 28.37 9.37 15.40
C ASN A 173 27.83 10.09 14.15
N TYR A 174 26.82 9.52 13.47
CA TYR A 174 26.12 10.24 12.40
C TYR A 174 25.20 11.32 12.98
N ARG A 175 25.48 12.60 12.67
CA ARG A 175 24.82 13.76 13.29
C ARG A 175 23.71 14.40 12.46
N TYR A 176 23.58 14.06 11.18
CA TYR A 176 22.63 14.72 10.29
C TYR A 176 21.19 14.17 10.39
N LYS A 177 20.33 14.54 9.44
CA LYS A 177 18.92 14.16 9.42
C LYS A 177 18.79 12.70 8.99
N ILE A 178 17.93 11.95 9.68
CA ILE A 178 17.57 10.57 9.37
C ILE A 178 16.07 10.56 9.10
N GLU A 179 15.66 10.02 7.96
CA GLU A 179 14.27 9.81 7.56
C GLU A 179 14.05 8.30 7.41
N ILE A 180 13.16 7.73 8.21
CA ILE A 180 12.78 6.31 8.14
C ILE A 180 11.35 6.25 7.63
N SER A 181 11.11 5.45 6.60
CA SER A 181 9.79 5.24 6.01
C SER A 181 9.52 3.76 5.82
N TYR A 182 8.24 3.41 5.85
CA TYR A 182 7.75 2.03 5.78
C TYR A 182 6.87 1.84 4.54
N PRO A 183 7.44 1.91 3.33
CA PRO A 183 6.64 1.72 2.12
C PRO A 183 6.06 0.31 2.10
N THR A 184 4.77 0.22 1.76
CA THR A 184 4.04 -1.02 1.59
C THR A 184 3.46 -1.11 0.18
N SER A 185 3.64 -2.25 -0.46
CA SER A 185 3.07 -2.60 -1.76
C SER A 185 2.07 -3.76 -1.59
N ASN A 186 1.23 -3.96 -2.59
CA ASN A 186 0.14 -4.95 -2.55
C ASN A 186 -0.77 -4.81 -1.30
N ASN A 187 -0.97 -3.58 -0.82
CA ASN A 187 -1.63 -3.27 0.45
C ASN A 187 -3.11 -2.89 0.30
N ARG A 188 -3.69 -2.98 -0.90
CA ARG A 188 -5.11 -2.66 -1.11
C ARG A 188 -5.80 -3.62 -2.04
N VAL A 189 -7.08 -3.88 -1.77
CA VAL A 189 -8.01 -4.53 -2.69
C VAL A 189 -9.15 -3.56 -2.94
N ILE A 190 -9.35 -3.17 -4.18
CA ILE A 190 -10.36 -2.18 -4.57
C ILE A 190 -11.39 -2.85 -5.45
N VAL A 191 -12.65 -2.69 -5.07
CA VAL A 191 -13.80 -3.06 -5.88
C VAL A 191 -14.52 -1.80 -6.29
N HIS A 192 -14.69 -1.65 -7.60
CA HIS A 192 -15.44 -0.56 -8.20
C HIS A 192 -16.83 -1.05 -8.58
N SER A 193 -17.80 -0.14 -8.57
CA SER A 193 -19.10 -0.37 -9.18
C SER A 193 -18.97 -0.78 -10.66
N ALA A 194 -19.79 -1.75 -11.08
CA ALA A 194 -19.86 -2.21 -12.47
C ALA A 194 -20.72 -1.30 -13.35
N SER A 195 -21.19 -0.15 -12.84
CA SER A 195 -22.05 0.74 -13.59
C SER A 195 -21.41 1.17 -14.93
N PRO A 196 -22.14 1.14 -16.05
CA PRO A 196 -21.60 1.53 -17.36
C PRO A 196 -21.03 2.94 -17.38
N LEU A 197 -21.64 3.85 -16.61
CA LEU A 197 -21.18 5.23 -16.47
C LEU A 197 -19.80 5.31 -15.78
N ALA A 198 -19.58 4.52 -14.73
CA ALA A 198 -18.28 4.47 -14.05
C ALA A 198 -17.19 3.88 -14.94
N GLN A 199 -17.52 2.83 -15.71
CA GLN A 199 -16.60 2.23 -16.67
C GLN A 199 -16.24 3.22 -17.79
N PHE A 200 -17.24 3.90 -18.37
CA PHE A 200 -17.03 4.91 -19.41
C PHE A 200 -16.12 6.04 -18.91
N MET A 201 -16.36 6.57 -17.71
CA MET A 201 -15.56 7.65 -17.11
C MET A 201 -14.14 7.22 -16.69
N ARG A 202 -13.86 5.92 -16.62
CA ARG A 202 -12.52 5.39 -16.32
C ARG A 202 -11.66 5.16 -17.55
N SER A 203 -12.28 5.05 -18.73
CA SER A 203 -11.56 4.78 -19.98
C SER A 203 -10.49 5.86 -20.26
N ALA A 204 -9.34 5.44 -20.79
CA ALA A 204 -8.24 6.37 -21.11
C ALA A 204 -8.69 7.42 -22.14
N TRP A 205 -9.50 7.02 -23.11
CA TRP A 205 -10.09 7.91 -24.12
C TRP A 205 -10.96 8.99 -23.49
N THR A 206 -11.86 8.61 -22.58
CA THR A 206 -12.72 9.57 -21.88
C THR A 206 -11.90 10.55 -21.06
N LYS A 207 -10.82 10.10 -20.39
CA LYS A 207 -9.91 11.00 -19.66
C LYS A 207 -9.22 12.00 -20.59
N THR A 208 -8.73 11.55 -21.74
CA THR A 208 -8.09 12.43 -22.73
C THR A 208 -9.08 13.45 -23.29
N PHE A 209 -10.29 13.02 -23.65
CA PHE A 209 -11.31 13.89 -24.21
C PHE A 209 -11.87 14.87 -23.17
N CYS A 210 -12.05 14.43 -21.91
CA CYS A 210 -12.37 15.34 -20.80
C CYS A 210 -11.24 16.35 -20.57
N GLY A 211 -9.98 15.91 -20.60
CA GLY A 211 -8.85 16.82 -20.38
C GLY A 211 -8.71 17.91 -21.45
N LEU A 212 -9.07 17.60 -22.70
CA LEU A 212 -9.03 18.55 -23.81
C LEU A 212 -10.27 19.44 -23.91
N SER A 213 -11.40 19.03 -23.32
CA SER A 213 -12.64 19.80 -23.38
C SER A 213 -12.81 20.69 -22.15
N LEU A 214 -13.30 21.92 -22.35
CA LEU A 214 -13.72 22.80 -21.25
C LEU A 214 -14.80 22.14 -20.37
N VAL A 215 -15.60 21.24 -20.95
CA VAL A 215 -16.62 20.45 -20.25
C VAL A 215 -15.96 19.52 -19.22
N GLY A 216 -14.86 18.86 -19.56
CA GLY A 216 -14.19 17.95 -18.62
C GLY A 216 -13.54 18.65 -17.44
N ILE A 217 -13.15 19.93 -17.57
CA ILE A 217 -12.65 20.75 -16.45
C ILE A 217 -13.74 20.92 -15.37
N VAL A 218 -15.03 21.00 -15.75
CA VAL A 218 -16.16 21.10 -14.81
C VAL A 218 -16.63 19.73 -14.34
N PHE A 219 -16.69 18.74 -15.25
CA PHE A 219 -17.18 17.40 -14.92
C PHE A 219 -16.24 16.62 -14.00
N TYR A 220 -14.92 16.79 -14.13
CA TYR A 220 -13.95 16.06 -13.30
C TYR A 220 -14.03 16.38 -11.80
N PRO A 221 -14.04 17.66 -11.35
CA PRO A 221 -14.21 17.97 -9.93
C PRO A 221 -15.60 17.58 -9.43
N LEU A 222 -16.64 17.68 -10.27
CA LEU A 222 -17.99 17.28 -9.90
C LEU A 222 -18.06 15.75 -9.66
N ARG A 223 -17.44 14.95 -10.52
CA ARG A 223 -17.29 13.51 -10.31
C ARG A 223 -16.56 13.20 -8.99
N GLU A 224 -15.44 13.87 -8.71
CA GLU A 224 -14.69 13.61 -7.48
C GLU A 224 -15.51 13.99 -6.23
N TYR A 225 -16.41 14.98 -6.35
CA TYR A 225 -17.36 15.34 -5.30
C TYR A 225 -18.44 14.25 -5.07
N TYR A 226 -18.98 13.66 -6.14
CA TYR A 226 -20.00 12.59 -6.05
C TYR A 226 -19.41 11.19 -5.76
N LYS A 227 -18.09 11.04 -5.84
CA LYS A 227 -17.38 9.79 -5.58
C LYS A 227 -17.47 9.45 -4.09
N VAL A 228 -18.29 8.46 -3.75
CA VAL A 228 -18.37 7.94 -2.39
C VAL A 228 -17.38 6.78 -2.25
N VAL A 229 -16.33 7.03 -1.47
CA VAL A 229 -15.30 6.04 -1.17
C VAL A 229 -15.46 5.55 0.26
N LYS A 230 -15.84 4.28 0.45
CA LYS A 230 -15.94 3.66 1.79
C LYS A 230 -14.59 3.10 2.24
N ASP A 231 -13.62 3.99 2.26
CA ASP A 231 -12.20 3.73 2.46
C ASP A 231 -11.80 3.30 3.87
N LYS A 232 -12.75 3.39 4.80
CA LYS A 232 -12.51 3.36 6.23
C LYS A 232 -13.10 2.14 6.91
N ASN A 233 -13.84 1.28 6.21
CA ASN A 233 -14.71 0.32 6.90
C ASN A 233 -14.16 -1.11 6.86
N ILE A 234 -13.25 -1.44 5.95
CA ILE A 234 -12.65 -2.79 5.86
C ILE A 234 -11.12 -2.69 5.89
N GLN A 235 -10.52 -3.41 6.83
CA GLN A 235 -9.08 -3.54 6.97
C GLN A 235 -8.71 -5.00 7.19
N SER A 236 -7.68 -5.47 6.50
CA SER A 236 -7.04 -6.75 6.81
C SER A 236 -5.79 -6.50 7.64
N GLU A 237 -5.73 -7.08 8.83
CA GLU A 237 -4.61 -6.93 9.75
C GLU A 237 -3.67 -8.12 9.62
N PHE A 238 -2.41 -7.84 9.28
CA PHE A 238 -1.33 -8.82 9.21
C PHE A 238 -0.37 -8.58 10.36
N HIS A 239 -0.03 -9.61 11.14
CA HIS A 239 0.94 -9.46 12.22
C HIS A 239 2.36 -9.78 11.74
N MET A 240 3.34 -9.06 12.28
CA MET A 240 4.75 -9.42 12.12
C MET A 240 5.07 -10.63 13.02
N THR A 241 5.78 -11.60 12.45
CA THR A 241 6.23 -12.82 13.15
C THR A 241 7.50 -12.59 13.97
N ILE A 242 8.25 -11.52 13.66
CA ILE A 242 9.49 -11.14 14.35
C ILE A 242 9.25 -9.95 15.28
N SER A 243 9.87 -9.98 16.46
CA SER A 243 9.89 -8.84 17.38
C SER A 243 10.82 -7.73 16.88
N THR A 244 10.59 -6.50 17.32
CA THR A 244 11.48 -5.36 17.04
C THR A 244 12.91 -5.62 17.53
N ALA A 245 13.05 -6.22 18.72
CA ALA A 245 14.35 -6.52 19.32
C ALA A 245 15.14 -7.56 18.52
N ASP A 246 14.48 -8.63 18.09
CA ASP A 246 15.12 -9.70 17.31
C ASP A 246 15.48 -9.23 15.90
N PHE A 247 14.60 -8.45 15.27
CA PHE A 247 14.90 -7.82 13.99
C PHE A 247 16.15 -6.94 14.07
N MET A 248 16.21 -6.09 15.10
CA MET A 248 17.35 -5.21 15.32
C MET A 248 18.63 -6.01 15.61
N ARG A 249 18.58 -7.06 16.44
CA ARG A 249 19.74 -7.92 16.70
C ARG A 249 20.33 -8.50 15.41
N ASN A 250 19.47 -8.93 14.48
CA ASN A 250 19.89 -9.56 13.22
C ASN A 250 20.35 -8.53 12.17
N SER A 251 19.81 -7.31 12.21
CA SER A 251 20.05 -6.28 11.18
C SER A 251 21.00 -5.18 11.63
N TYR A 252 21.39 -5.13 12.90
CA TYR A 252 22.19 -4.05 13.50
C TYR A 252 23.47 -3.79 12.71
N TRP A 253 24.30 -4.82 12.53
CA TRP A 253 25.58 -4.70 11.82
C TRP A 253 25.41 -4.30 10.35
N LYS A 254 24.36 -4.79 9.68
CA LYS A 254 24.07 -4.39 8.29
C LYS A 254 23.76 -2.89 8.18
N ILE A 255 23.05 -2.35 9.16
CA ILE A 255 22.73 -0.92 9.21
C ILE A 255 23.98 -0.11 9.53
N VAL A 256 24.73 -0.52 10.55
CA VAL A 256 25.94 0.17 11.02
C VAL A 256 27.03 0.22 9.95
N ASP A 257 27.35 -0.91 9.32
CA ASP A 257 28.39 -1.00 8.28
C ASP A 257 28.07 -0.08 7.11
N GLN A 258 26.82 -0.07 6.63
CA GLN A 258 26.42 0.78 5.49
C GLN A 258 26.50 2.28 5.79
N VAL A 259 26.37 2.67 7.07
CA VAL A 259 26.53 4.07 7.49
C VAL A 259 28.02 4.42 7.66
N GLN A 260 28.84 3.49 8.18
CA GLN A 260 30.27 3.72 8.38
C GLN A 260 31.06 3.81 7.08
N PHE A 261 30.83 2.90 6.12
CA PHE A 261 31.54 2.82 4.84
C PHE A 261 31.45 4.08 3.97
N LYS A 262 30.57 5.03 4.29
CA LYS A 262 30.40 6.29 3.56
C LYS A 262 30.87 7.53 4.30
N ASN A 263 31.29 7.38 5.56
CA ASN A 263 31.88 8.47 6.34
C ASN A 263 33.42 8.49 6.23
N GLU A 264 34.02 7.48 5.59
CA GLU A 264 35.43 7.45 5.15
C GLU A 264 35.58 8.04 3.73
#